data_AF-A0AAD4G9T7-F1
#
_entry.id   AF-A0AAD4G9T7-F1
#
_cell.length_a   1.000
_cell.length_b   1.000
_cell.length_c   1.000
_cell.angle_alpha   90.00
_cell.angle_beta   90.00
_cell.angle_gamma   90.00
#
_symmetry.space_group_name_H-M   'P 1'
#
loop_
_entity.id
_entity.type
_entity.pdbx_description
1 polymer ?
#
loop_
_entity_poly.entity_id
_entity_poly.type
_entity_poly.pdbx_seq_one_letter_code
_entity_poly.pdbx_strand_id
1 'polypeptide(L)' 'TVDLRYPMDGTVLPINQNFTPQVFSITSCIIIGIALAINSCTNGVCPQPTQGLGSVLYAEPWNPDVLLPNVGFYQNF' A
#
# COMPACT_ATOMS: atom_id res chain seq x y z
N THR A 1 -12.56 -8.62 6.49
CA THR A 1 -11.79 -8.47 5.24
C THR A 1 -10.93 -7.25 5.36
N VAL A 2 -9.75 -7.26 4.73
CA VAL A 2 -8.83 -6.13 4.64
C VAL A 2 -8.79 -5.70 3.18
N ASP A 3 -9.14 -4.45 2.92
CA ASP A 3 -9.19 -3.89 1.57
C ASP A 3 -8.22 -2.71 1.47
N LEU A 4 -7.41 -2.71 0.40
CA LEU A 4 -6.66 -1.52 -0.02
C LEU A 4 -7.61 -0.61 -0.81
N ARG A 5 -7.88 0.58 -0.26
CA ARG A 5 -8.76 1.58 -0.88
C ARG A 5 -8.02 2.53 -1.80
N TYR A 6 -6.76 2.82 -1.47
CA TYR A 6 -5.91 3.72 -2.24
C TYR A 6 -4.43 3.34 -2.09
N PRO A 7 -3.61 3.51 -3.13
CA PRO A 7 -4.02 3.70 -4.53
C PRO A 7 -4.77 2.46 -5.04
N MET A 8 -5.68 2.64 -6.02
CA MET A 8 -6.41 1.50 -6.62
C MET A 8 -5.48 0.69 -7.52
N ASP A 9 -5.80 -0.59 -7.73
CA ASP A 9 -5.05 -1.44 -8.67
C ASP A 9 -4.92 -0.78 -10.04
N GLY A 10 -3.70 -0.78 -10.58
CA GLY A 10 -3.39 -0.12 -11.85
C GLY A 10 -3.13 1.39 -11.77
N THR A 11 -3.19 2.00 -10.57
CA THR A 11 -2.76 3.40 -10.40
C THR A 11 -1.28 3.55 -10.73
N VAL A 12 -0.96 4.53 -11.58
CA VAL A 12 0.43 4.91 -11.88
C VAL A 12 0.92 5.88 -10.81
N LEU A 13 1.92 5.47 -10.04
CA LEU A 13 2.58 6.32 -9.05
C LEU A 13 3.76 7.05 -9.72
N PRO A 14 3.74 8.40 -9.81
CA PRO A 14 4.86 9.15 -10.37
C PRO A 14 6.10 9.04 -9.47
N ILE A 15 7.27 8.96 -10.11
CA ILE A 15 8.57 8.89 -9.43
C ILE A 15 8.78 10.18 -8.61
N ASN A 16 9.41 10.05 -7.43
CA ASN A 16 9.69 11.15 -6.50
C ASN A 16 8.46 11.86 -5.94
N GLN A 17 7.30 11.21 -5.92
CA GLN A 17 6.13 11.69 -5.20
C GLN A 17 5.76 10.80 -4.03
N ASN A 18 5.36 11.43 -2.93
CA ASN A 18 4.83 10.74 -1.77
C ASN A 18 3.41 10.29 -2.07
N PHE A 19 3.05 9.10 -1.61
CA PHE A 19 1.69 8.60 -1.62
C PHE A 19 1.31 8.06 -0.25
N THR A 20 0.03 8.11 0.08
CA THR A 20 -0.50 7.57 1.34
C THR A 20 -1.37 6.37 1.02
N PRO A 21 -0.95 5.13 1.35
CA PRO A 21 -1.82 3.98 1.19
C PRO A 21 -2.96 4.03 2.22
N GLN A 22 -4.17 3.68 1.79
CA GLN A 22 -5.34 3.61 2.66
C GLN A 22 -5.79 2.16 2.79
N VAL A 23 -5.76 1.67 4.03
CA VAL A 23 -6.21 0.32 4.38
C VAL A 23 -7.53 0.43 5.14
N PHE A 24 -8.55 -0.27 4.65
CA PHE A 24 -9.84 -0.39 5.32
C PHE A 24 -10.01 -1.80 5.86
N SER A 25 -10.31 -1.91 7.15
CA SER A 25 -10.57 -3.19 7.81
C SER A 25 -11.88 -3.12 8.58
N ILE A 26 -12.74 -4.13 8.38
CA ILE A 26 -13.99 -4.30 9.13
C ILE A 26 -13.82 -5.12 10.42
N THR A 27 -12.60 -5.56 10.75
CA THR A 27 -12.36 -6.45 11.89
C THR A 27 -11.32 -5.85 12.83
N SER A 28 -11.64 -5.79 14.12
CA SER A 28 -10.88 -5.05 15.14
C SER A 28 -9.67 -5.79 15.72
N CYS A 29 -9.40 -7.03 15.31
CA CYS A 29 -8.33 -7.88 15.85
C CYS A 29 -7.48 -8.53 14.76
N ILE A 30 -7.04 -7.77 13.77
CA ILE A 30 -6.12 -8.27 12.73
C ILE A 30 -4.84 -7.45 12.76
N ILE A 31 -3.70 -8.17 12.82
CA ILE A 31 -2.38 -7.61 12.60
C ILE A 31 -2.19 -7.53 11.09
N ILE A 32 -1.94 -6.33 10.59
CA ILE A 32 -1.70 -6.09 9.16
C ILE A 32 -0.19 -5.93 8.99
N GLY A 33 0.39 -6.65 8.03
CA GLY A 33 1.74 -6.39 7.55
C GLY A 33 1.65 -5.66 6.20
N ILE A 34 2.50 -4.66 5.99
CA ILE A 34 2.55 -3.95 4.71
C ILE A 34 3.86 -4.32 4.02
N ALA A 35 3.75 -4.82 2.79
CA ALA A 35 4.87 -5.03 1.90
C ALA A 35 4.74 -4.10 0.68
N LEU A 36 5.78 -3.31 0.42
CA LEU A 36 5.92 -2.51 -0.79
C LEU A 36 6.87 -3.22 -1.72
N ALA A 37 6.41 -3.51 -2.93
CA ALA A 37 7.21 -4.12 -3.97
C ALA A 37 7.14 -3.30 -5.25
N ILE A 38 8.24 -3.29 -5.99
CA ILE A 38 8.32 -2.65 -7.30
C ILE A 38 8.64 -3.69 -8.35
N ASN A 39 7.95 -3.59 -9.48
CA ASN A 39 8.22 -4.38 -10.66
C ASN A 39 8.43 -3.46 -11.87
N SER A 40 9.30 -3.89 -12.78
CA SER A 40 9.51 -3.18 -14.04
C SER A 40 8.34 -3.44 -14.98
N CYS A 41 7.81 -2.38 -15.60
CA CYS A 41 6.74 -2.49 -16.59
C CYS A 41 7.35 -2.63 -17.99
N THR A 42 6.88 -3.60 -18.77
CA THR A 42 7.38 -3.80 -20.14
C THR A 42 6.48 -3.02 -21.09
N ASN A 43 7.05 -2.13 -21.91
CA ASN A 43 6.30 -1.25 -22.82
C ASN A 43 5.19 -0.42 -22.13
N GLY A 44 5.40 -0.04 -20.87
CA GLY A 44 4.42 0.71 -20.07
C GLY A 44 3.27 -0.12 -19.51
N VAL A 45 3.24 -1.44 -19.75
CA VAL A 45 2.26 -2.35 -19.16
C VAL A 45 2.89 -3.07 -17.97
N CYS A 46 2.32 -2.87 -16.79
CA CYS A 46 2.76 -3.52 -15.56
C CYS A 46 1.96 -4.82 -15.37
N PRO A 47 2.62 -5.92 -14.96
CA PRO A 47 1.90 -7.14 -14.57
C PRO A 47 0.98 -6.83 -13.39
N GLN A 48 -0.17 -7.52 -13.33
CA GLN A 48 -1.09 -7.35 -12.22
C GLN A 48 -0.41 -7.83 -10.92
N PRO A 49 -0.67 -7.19 -9.76
CA PRO A 49 -0.07 -7.62 -8.48
C PRO A 49 -0.34 -9.10 -8.16
N THR A 50 -1.46 -9.65 -8.63
CA THR A 50 -1.83 -11.08 -8.51
C THR A 50 -0.96 -12.02 -9.34
N GLN A 51 -0.29 -11.52 -10.39
CA GLN A 51 0.64 -12.29 -11.23
C GLN A 51 2.07 -12.26 -10.67
N GLY A 52 2.44 -11.20 -9.96
CA GLY A 52 3.75 -11.09 -9.31
C GLY A 52 3.98 -9.69 -8.73
N LEU A 53 4.40 -9.64 -7.47
CA LEU A 53 4.63 -8.39 -6.73
C LEU A 53 5.93 -7.67 -7.14
N GLY A 54 6.94 -8.41 -7.62
CA GLY A 54 8.27 -7.87 -7.93
C GLY A 54 9.22 -7.91 -6.72
N SER A 55 10.21 -7.02 -6.71
CA SER A 55 11.19 -6.94 -5.63
C SER A 55 10.62 -6.15 -4.45
N VAL A 56 10.53 -6.80 -3.29
CA VAL A 56 10.08 -6.16 -2.05
C VAL A 56 11.14 -5.17 -1.58
N LEU A 57 10.76 -3.91 -1.43
CA LEU A 57 11.61 -2.82 -0.96
C LEU A 57 11.41 -2.53 0.53
N TYR A 58 10.23 -2.87 1.05
CA TYR A 58 9.85 -2.67 2.44
C TYR A 58 8.87 -3.75 2.85
N ALA A 59 9.05 -4.34 4.03
CA ALA A 59 8.10 -5.29 4.62
C ALA A 59 8.20 -5.23 6.14
N GLU A 60 7.21 -4.64 6.79
CA GLU A 60 7.15 -4.51 8.24
C GLU A 60 5.70 -4.63 8.74
N PRO A 61 5.49 -4.92 10.04
CA PRO A 61 4.19 -4.77 10.67
C PRO A 61 3.66 -3.35 10.49
N TRP A 62 2.37 -3.22 10.16
CA TRP A 62 1.70 -1.93 10.13
C TRP A 62 1.62 -1.36 11.55
N ASN A 63 2.33 -0.26 11.76
CA ASN A 63 2.31 0.48 13.02
C ASN A 63 1.91 1.93 12.73
N PRO A 64 0.60 2.20 12.57
CA PRO A 64 0.16 3.52 12.17
C PRO A 64 0.31 4.55 13.28
N ASP A 65 0.70 5.75 12.90
CA ASP A 65 0.61 6.92 13.74
C ASP A 65 -0.81 7.53 13.63
N VAL A 66 -1.24 8.25 14.67
CA VAL A 66 -2.46 9.05 14.64
C VAL A 66 -2.06 10.48 14.33
N LEU A 67 -2.50 11.00 13.17
CA LEU A 67 -2.03 12.30 12.67
C LEU A 67 -2.69 13.42 13.50
N LEU A 68 -4.00 13.32 13.63
CA LEU A 68 -4.88 14.25 14.36
C LEU A 68 -6.16 13.49 14.77
N PRO A 69 -6.88 13.95 15.82
CA PRO A 69 -8.20 13.43 16.14
C PRO A 69 -9.12 13.50 14.91
N ASN A 70 -9.82 12.41 14.60
CA ASN A 70 -10.77 12.26 13.48
C ASN A 70 -10.17 12.21 12.05
N VAL A 71 -8.84 12.23 11.88
CA VAL A 71 -8.20 12.09 10.56
C VAL A 71 -7.89 10.63 10.22
N GLY A 72 -7.82 9.76 11.23
CA GLY A 72 -7.57 8.33 11.07
C GLY A 72 -6.11 7.93 11.31
N PHE A 73 -5.83 6.66 11.04
CA PHE A 73 -4.53 6.01 11.20
C PHE A 73 -3.77 6.05 9.88
N TYR A 74 -2.49 6.41 9.91
CA TYR A 74 -1.66 6.51 8.70
C TYR A 74 -0.24 5.98 8.96
N GLN A 75 0.46 5.58 7.91
CA GLN A 75 1.90 5.31 7.95
C GLN A 75 2.52 5.88 6.68
N ASN A 76 3.60 6.63 6.83
CA ASN A 76 4.38 7.15 5.72
C ASN A 76 5.45 6.14 5.30
N PHE A 77 5.71 6.03 4.01
CA PHE A 77 6.73 5.19 3.40
C PHE A 77 7.63 6.02 2.49
#